data_AF-A0AAU5HG19-F1
#
_entry.id   AF-A0AAU5HG19-F1
#
_cell.length_a   1.000
_cell.length_b   1.000
_cell.length_c   1.000
_cell.angle_alpha   90.00
_cell.angle_beta   90.00
_cell.angle_gamma   90.00
#
_symmetry.space_group_name_H-M   'P 1'
#
loop_
_entity.id
_entity.type
_entity.pdbx_description
1 polymer ?
#
loop_
_entity_poly.entity_id
_entity_poly.type
_entity_poly.pdbx_seq_one_letter_code
_entity_poly.pdbx_strand_id
1 'polypeptide(L)'
;MKTRLGALAEDSFSFNRIDNSDDAVIVVNNNTWSEAAGTAEWWADPSGSRPGDALTATDILGDGYGIEAHLSTGRVASTRGHDAIYSVTATGNLTEGNTYTMWVCVVKGDYSKCSSTYSVTA
;
A
#
# COMPACT_ATOMS: atom_id res chain seq x y z
N MET A 1 16.10 -11.36 -12.17
CA MET A 1 16.45 -10.34 -11.18
C MET A 1 17.30 -9.27 -11.86
N LYS A 2 16.81 -8.04 -11.90
CA LYS A 2 17.56 -6.90 -12.45
C LYS A 2 18.42 -6.37 -11.30
N THR A 3 19.74 -6.51 -11.39
CA THR A 3 20.65 -6.11 -10.31
C THR A 3 21.20 -4.71 -10.59
N ARG A 4 21.15 -3.82 -9.60
CA ARG A 4 21.80 -2.51 -9.67
C ARG A 4 23.32 -2.65 -9.65
N LEU A 5 24.00 -1.91 -10.52
CA LEU A 5 25.46 -1.71 -10.48
C LEU A 5 25.74 -0.34 -9.85
N GLY A 6 26.05 -0.29 -8.55
CA GLY A 6 26.44 0.94 -7.86
C GLY A 6 26.13 0.94 -6.35
N ALA A 7 26.82 1.80 -5.60
CA ALA A 7 26.62 2.00 -4.17
C ALA A 7 25.14 2.32 -3.84
N LEU A 8 24.64 1.82 -2.70
CA LEU A 8 23.23 1.75 -2.31
C LEU A 8 22.61 3.13 -2.05
N ALA A 9 22.29 3.89 -3.10
CA ALA A 9 21.32 4.96 -2.99
C ALA A 9 19.91 4.35 -2.89
N GLU A 10 19.12 4.82 -1.92
CA GLU A 10 17.71 4.44 -1.80
C GLU A 10 16.95 4.69 -3.11
N ASP A 11 15.98 3.84 -3.41
CA ASP A 11 15.13 3.97 -4.58
C ASP A 11 14.24 5.22 -4.47
N SER A 12 13.92 5.82 -5.63
CA SER A 12 13.00 6.96 -5.69
C SER A 12 11.58 6.45 -5.93
N PHE A 13 10.65 6.80 -5.04
CA PHE A 13 9.24 6.42 -5.16
C PHE A 13 8.32 7.61 -5.42
N SER A 14 7.24 7.35 -6.17
CA SER A 14 6.09 8.25 -6.32
C SER A 14 4.78 7.51 -6.04
N PHE A 15 3.72 8.26 -5.72
CA PHE A 15 2.43 7.72 -5.29
C PHE A 15 1.32 8.31 -6.14
N ASN A 16 0.39 7.48 -6.59
CA ASN A 16 -0.78 7.92 -7.35
C ASN A 16 -2.05 7.30 -6.76
N ARG A 17 -3.05 8.13 -6.45
CA ARG A 17 -4.35 7.68 -5.96
C ARG A 17 -5.31 7.48 -7.12
N ILE A 18 -6.07 6.38 -7.07
CA ILE A 18 -7.16 6.04 -7.98
C ILE A 18 -8.40 5.82 -7.11
N ASP A 19 -9.46 6.57 -7.40
CA ASP A 19 -10.73 6.48 -6.69
C ASP A 19 -11.75 5.69 -7.50
N ASN A 20 -12.53 4.86 -6.81
CA ASN A 20 -13.65 4.14 -7.42
C ASN A 20 -14.83 4.06 -6.45
N SER A 21 -15.70 5.08 -6.49
CA SER A 21 -16.76 5.28 -5.49
C SER A 21 -16.15 5.40 -4.09
N ASP A 22 -16.46 4.45 -3.20
CA ASP A 22 -16.00 4.41 -1.81
C ASP A 22 -14.71 3.61 -1.64
N ASP A 23 -14.33 2.83 -2.67
CA ASP A 23 -13.06 2.13 -2.74
C ASP A 23 -11.94 3.07 -3.19
N ALA A 24 -10.72 2.79 -2.72
CA ALA A 24 -9.56 3.57 -3.10
C ALA A 24 -8.31 2.70 -3.28
N VAL A 25 -7.49 3.05 -4.26
CA VAL A 25 -6.18 2.41 -4.49
C VAL A 25 -5.11 3.48 -4.52
N ILE A 26 -4.03 3.29 -3.77
CA ILE A 26 -2.80 4.05 -3.91
C ILE A 26 -1.77 3.16 -4.58
N VAL A 27 -1.38 3.50 -5.80
CA VAL A 27 -0.32 2.85 -6.55
C VAL A 27 1.02 3.45 -6.13
N VAL A 28 1.96 2.59 -5.79
CA VAL A 28 3.36 2.94 -5.51
C VAL A 28 4.18 2.65 -6.75
N ASN A 29 4.86 3.66 -7.30
CA ASN A 29 5.79 3.50 -8.41
C ASN A 29 7.23 3.62 -7.92
N ASN A 30 8.07 2.67 -8.30
CA ASN A 30 9.52 2.78 -8.19
C ASN A 30 10.05 3.50 -9.44
N ASN A 31 10.35 4.79 -9.30
CA ASN A 31 10.83 5.65 -10.38
C ASN A 31 12.23 5.26 -10.85
N THR A 32 13.02 4.55 -10.04
CA THR A 32 14.34 4.11 -10.47
C THR A 32 14.27 2.90 -11.39
N TRP A 33 13.25 2.06 -11.21
CA TRP A 33 13.02 0.90 -12.06
C TRP A 33 12.03 1.20 -13.19
N SER A 34 11.30 2.31 -13.09
CA SER A 34 10.19 2.69 -13.97
C SER A 34 9.08 1.64 -13.98
N GLU A 35 8.81 1.06 -12.81
CA GLU A 35 7.86 -0.04 -12.61
C GLU A 35 7.00 0.24 -11.37
N ALA A 36 5.81 -0.36 -11.30
CA ALA A 36 5.00 -0.33 -10.10
C ALA A 36 5.64 -1.23 -9.03
N ALA A 37 5.83 -0.71 -7.83
CA ALA A 37 6.35 -1.45 -6.68
C ALA A 37 5.25 -2.19 -5.93
N GLY A 38 4.03 -1.63 -5.90
CA GLY A 38 2.91 -2.23 -5.19
C GLY A 38 1.71 -1.31 -5.03
N THR A 39 0.77 -1.71 -4.19
CA THR A 39 -0.49 -1.00 -3.93
C THR A 39 -0.87 -1.02 -2.45
N ALA A 40 -1.59 0.03 -2.04
CA ALA A 40 -2.48 -0.01 -0.88
C ALA A 40 -3.92 0.13 -1.36
N GLU A 41 -4.81 -0.75 -0.92
CA GLU A 41 -6.20 -0.83 -1.37
C GLU A 41 -7.14 -0.74 -0.17
N TRP A 42 -8.18 0.09 -0.31
CA TRP A 42 -9.32 0.17 0.59
C TRP A 42 -10.56 -0.38 -0.11
N TRP A 43 -11.23 -1.32 0.55
CA TRP A 43 -12.50 -1.89 0.15
C TRP A 43 -13.52 -1.51 1.21
N ALA A 44 -14.42 -0.58 0.89
CA ALA A 44 -15.46 -0.16 1.83
C ALA A 44 -16.46 -1.30 2.03
N ASP A 45 -17.05 -1.74 0.92
CA ASP A 45 -18.05 -2.80 0.90
C ASP A 45 -17.48 -4.15 0.45
N PRO A 46 -18.04 -5.28 0.93
CA PRO A 46 -17.66 -6.59 0.44
C PRO A 46 -18.08 -6.77 -1.03
N SER A 47 -17.18 -7.31 -1.85
CA SER A 47 -17.44 -7.61 -3.27
C SER A 47 -16.81 -8.93 -3.68
N GLY A 48 -17.65 -9.92 -3.99
CA GLY A 48 -17.20 -11.29 -4.28
C GLY A 48 -16.47 -11.90 -3.08
N SER A 49 -15.19 -12.22 -3.24
CA SER A 49 -14.33 -12.73 -2.15
C SER A 49 -13.58 -11.63 -1.39
N ARG A 50 -13.76 -10.36 -1.76
CA ARG A 50 -13.15 -9.23 -1.05
C ARG A 50 -14.00 -8.89 0.17
N PRO A 51 -13.44 -8.92 1.39
CA PRO A 51 -14.14 -8.41 2.57
C PRO A 51 -14.33 -6.89 2.46
N GLY A 52 -15.39 -6.38 3.09
CA GLY A 52 -15.56 -4.95 3.35
C GLY A 52 -14.69 -4.51 4.54
N ASP A 53 -14.63 -3.21 4.74
CA ASP A 53 -13.73 -2.55 5.70
C ASP A 53 -12.29 -3.09 5.64
N ALA A 54 -11.81 -3.38 4.43
CA ALA A 54 -10.58 -4.12 4.24
C ALA A 54 -9.47 -3.23 3.70
N LEU A 55 -8.34 -3.25 4.40
CA LEU A 55 -7.11 -2.59 4.00
C LEU A 55 -6.13 -3.64 3.50
N THR A 56 -5.74 -3.57 2.23
CA THR A 56 -4.79 -4.51 1.63
C THR A 56 -3.51 -3.79 1.23
N ALA A 57 -2.36 -4.41 1.52
CA ALA A 57 -1.08 -4.04 0.95
C ALA A 57 -0.62 -5.15 0.00
N THR A 58 -0.17 -4.80 -1.20
CA THR A 58 0.39 -5.73 -2.17
C THR A 58 1.75 -5.20 -2.63
N ASP A 59 2.76 -6.06 -2.59
CA ASP A 59 4.11 -5.82 -3.06
C ASP A 59 4.40 -6.73 -4.26
N ILE A 60 4.73 -6.13 -5.40
CA ILE A 60 4.87 -6.84 -6.68
C ILE A 60 6.29 -6.82 -7.24
N LEU A 61 7.14 -5.90 -6.79
CA LEU A 61 8.47 -5.69 -7.38
C LEU A 61 9.55 -6.22 -6.47
N GLY A 62 10.41 -7.11 -6.97
CA GLY A 62 11.57 -7.63 -6.24
C GLY A 62 12.71 -6.62 -6.11
N ASP A 63 12.45 -5.40 -5.64
CA ASP A 63 13.41 -4.33 -5.37
C ASP A 63 13.94 -4.35 -3.91
N GLY A 64 13.38 -5.24 -3.10
CA GLY A 64 13.75 -5.46 -1.70
C GLY A 64 13.17 -4.43 -0.73
N TYR A 65 12.20 -3.63 -1.17
CA TYR A 65 11.32 -2.87 -0.30
C TYR A 65 10.04 -3.68 -0.03
N GLY A 66 9.27 -3.26 0.97
CA GLY A 66 7.91 -3.72 1.21
C GLY A 66 6.93 -2.55 1.20
N ILE A 67 5.65 -2.88 1.25
CA ILE A 67 4.52 -1.96 1.22
C ILE A 67 3.74 -2.07 2.53
N GLU A 68 3.47 -0.93 3.15
CA GLU A 68 2.60 -0.81 4.33
C GLU A 68 1.42 0.09 4.01
N ALA A 69 0.22 -0.49 3.98
CA ALA A 69 -1.03 0.25 3.94
C ALA A 69 -1.45 0.57 5.38
N HIS A 70 -1.82 1.82 5.63
CA HIS A 70 -2.23 2.32 6.93
C HIS A 70 -3.62 2.94 6.87
N LEU A 71 -4.36 2.83 7.95
CA LEU A 71 -5.63 3.51 8.17
C LEU A 71 -5.59 4.27 9.51
N SER A 72 -6.29 5.40 9.61
CA SER A 72 -6.31 6.27 10.79
C SER A 72 -6.80 5.60 12.08
N THR A 73 -7.43 4.43 11.98
CA THR A 73 -7.82 3.59 13.12
C THR A 73 -6.63 2.90 13.80
N GLY A 74 -5.43 2.98 13.23
CA GLY A 74 -4.26 2.22 13.64
C GLY A 74 -4.15 0.84 12.97
N ARG A 75 -5.07 0.52 12.04
CA ARG A 75 -4.99 -0.70 11.21
C ARG A 75 -3.83 -0.58 10.22
N VAL A 76 -3.04 -1.65 10.14
CA VAL A 76 -1.90 -1.76 9.23
C VAL A 76 -1.94 -3.10 8.51
N ALA A 77 -1.80 -3.09 7.20
CA ALA A 77 -1.44 -4.26 6.39
C ALA A 77 -0.02 -4.07 5.87
N SER A 78 0.87 -5.03 6.12
CA SER A 78 2.31 -4.88 5.87
C SER A 78 2.88 -6.09 5.17
N THR A 79 3.62 -5.86 4.08
CA THR A 79 4.45 -6.88 3.40
C THR A 79 5.91 -6.84 3.86
N ARG A 80 6.25 -5.99 4.84
CA ARG A 80 7.62 -5.80 5.32
C ARG A 80 8.25 -7.15 5.71
N GLY A 81 9.42 -7.43 5.14
CA GLY A 81 10.18 -8.64 5.44
C GLY A 81 9.75 -9.89 4.65
N HIS A 82 8.83 -9.74 3.70
CA HIS A 82 8.46 -10.78 2.74
C HIS A 82 9.08 -10.50 1.36
N ASP A 83 9.33 -11.57 0.60
CA ASP A 83 9.75 -11.46 -0.80
C ASP A 83 8.56 -11.04 -1.68
N ALA A 84 8.84 -10.30 -2.76
CA ALA A 84 7.82 -9.71 -3.63
C ALA A 84 7.01 -10.75 -4.44
N ILE A 85 5.88 -10.24 -4.95
CA ILE A 85 4.61 -10.92 -5.23
C ILE A 85 4.01 -11.48 -3.93
N TYR A 86 3.72 -10.57 -3.00
CA TYR A 86 3.12 -10.86 -1.71
C TYR A 86 2.03 -9.84 -1.36
N SER A 87 0.95 -10.31 -0.74
CA SER A 87 -0.18 -9.47 -0.31
C SER A 87 -0.63 -9.81 1.10
N VAL A 88 -1.04 -8.79 1.85
CA VAL A 88 -1.63 -8.92 3.19
C VAL A 88 -2.89 -8.07 3.26
N THR A 89 -3.96 -8.63 3.81
CA THR A 89 -5.22 -7.92 4.06
C THR A 89 -5.49 -7.86 5.56
N ALA A 90 -5.74 -6.66 6.06
CA ALA A 90 -6.23 -6.41 7.40
C ALA A 90 -7.71 -6.00 7.33
N THR A 91 -8.57 -6.69 8.09
CA THR A 91 -10.01 -6.44 8.13
C THR A 91 -10.45 -5.96 9.51
N GLY A 92 -11.70 -5.49 9.59
CA GLY A 92 -12.40 -5.28 10.84
C GLY A 92 -13.50 -4.24 10.68
N ASN A 93 -14.69 -4.55 11.18
CA ASN A 93 -15.85 -3.69 10.98
C ASN A 93 -15.61 -2.29 11.53
N LEU A 94 -15.98 -1.29 10.74
CA LEU A 94 -15.99 0.11 11.12
C LEU A 94 -17.43 0.60 11.27
N THR A 95 -17.60 1.76 11.88
CA THR A 95 -18.91 2.41 11.89
C THR A 95 -19.16 3.04 10.52
N GLU A 96 -20.24 2.60 9.88
CA GLU A 96 -20.73 3.07 8.58
C GLU A 96 -20.98 4.59 8.55
N GLY A 97 -20.72 5.20 7.40
CA GLY A 97 -20.88 6.64 7.14
C GLY A 97 -19.77 7.51 7.72
N ASN A 98 -18.76 6.93 8.38
CA ASN A 98 -17.63 7.65 8.91
C ASN A 98 -16.51 7.79 7.88
N THR A 99 -15.87 8.96 7.88
CA THR A 99 -14.66 9.21 7.10
C THR A 99 -13.42 8.88 7.92
N TYR A 100 -12.54 8.06 7.33
CA TYR A 100 -11.20 7.74 7.83
C TYR A 100 -10.15 8.26 6.86
N THR A 101 -8.87 8.13 7.21
CA THR A 101 -7.78 8.43 6.27
C THR A 101 -6.90 7.21 6.06
N MET A 102 -6.57 6.92 4.80
CA MET A 102 -5.60 5.92 4.41
C MET A 102 -4.32 6.58 3.88
N TRP A 103 -3.20 5.88 4.00
CA TRP A 103 -1.94 6.22 3.32
C TRP A 103 -1.11 4.97 3.11
N VAL A 104 -0.09 5.06 2.27
CA VAL A 104 0.85 3.96 2.01
C VAL A 104 2.28 4.42 2.29
N CYS A 105 3.09 3.52 2.85
CA CYS A 105 4.51 3.72 3.01
C CYS A 105 5.29 2.60 2.29
N VAL A 106 6.37 2.98 1.62
CA VAL A 106 7.40 2.07 1.12
C VAL A 106 8.47 1.92 2.19
N VAL A 107 8.85 0.70 2.53
CA VAL A 107 9.66 0.41 3.71
C VAL A 107 10.78 -0.58 3.46
N LYS A 108 11.93 -0.40 4.11
CA LYS A 108 13.08 -1.33 4.05
C LYS A 108 14.02 -1.13 5.22
N GLY A 109 14.12 -2.08 6.13
CA GLY A 109 14.82 -1.85 7.41
C GLY A 109 14.24 -0.61 8.11
N ASP A 110 15.07 0.38 8.41
CA ASP A 110 14.64 1.64 9.02
C ASP A 110 14.15 2.69 8.00
N TYR A 111 14.30 2.44 6.69
CA TYR A 111 13.77 3.32 5.66
C TYR A 111 12.24 3.30 5.65
N SER A 112 11.65 4.49 5.56
CA SER A 112 10.24 4.68 5.28
C SER A 112 10.02 5.94 4.44
N LYS A 113 9.23 5.82 3.39
CA LYS A 113 8.72 6.96 2.61
C LYS A 113 7.24 6.77 2.36
N CYS A 114 6.43 7.75 2.76
CA CYS A 114 4.97 7.65 2.67
C CYS A 114 4.37 8.59 1.63
N SER A 115 3.18 8.23 1.15
CA SER A 115 2.30 9.11 0.40
C SER A 115 1.73 10.23 1.27
N SER A 116 1.00 11.16 0.65
CA SER A 116 0.00 11.96 1.38
C SER A 116 -1.09 11.07 1.98
N THR A 117 -1.85 11.62 2.92
CA THR A 117 -3.05 10.97 3.47
C THR A 117 -4.28 11.26 2.62
N TYR A 118 -5.20 10.30 2.56
CA TYR A 118 -6.32 10.28 1.64
C TYR A 118 -7.59 9.84 2.35
N SER A 119 -8.67 10.62 2.26
CA SER A 119 -9.95 10.27 2.89
C SER A 119 -10.58 9.04 2.22
N VAL A 120 -11.13 8.14 3.04
CA VAL A 120 -11.95 7.00 2.64
C VAL A 120 -13.17 6.89 3.55
N THR A 121 -14.24 6.28 3.07
CA THR A 121 -15.47 6.08 3.84
C THR A 121 -15.63 4.59 4.11
N ALA A 122 -16.08 4.25 5.33
CA ALA A 122 -16.72 2.97 5.60
C ALA A 122 -18.19 3.13 5.29
#